data_AF-A0A1I1MNV8-F1
#
_entry.id   AF-A0A1I1MNV8-F1
#
_cell.length_a   1.000
_cell.length_b   1.000
_cell.length_c   1.000
_cell.angle_alpha   90.00
_cell.angle_beta   90.00
_cell.angle_gamma   90.00
#
_symmetry.space_group_name_H-M   'P 1'
#
loop_
_entity.id
_entity.type
_entity.pdbx_description
1 polymer ?
#
loop_
_entity_poly.entity_id
_entity_poly.type
_entity_poly.pdbx_seq_one_letter_code
_entity_poly.pdbx_strand_id
1 'polypeptide(L)' 'MQLVGRIQLKELEEHELITKVIYPVVPPKVEYSLTDFGKSLIPVISALGDWGDEHEERLRNVILKRSGN' A
#
# COMPACT_ATOMS: atom_id res chain seq x y z
N MET A 1 13.64 -0.97 14.78
CA MET A 1 12.49 -1.55 14.05
C MET A 1 12.79 -1.48 12.56
N GLN A 2 13.48 -2.49 12.04
CA GLN A 2 13.90 -2.59 10.64
C GLN A 2 13.07 -3.68 9.96
N LEU A 3 12.81 -3.51 8.66
CA LEU A 3 12.48 -4.52 7.63
C LEU A 3 11.04 -4.77 7.14
N VAL A 4 9.96 -4.24 7.73
CA VAL A 4 8.62 -4.45 7.11
C VAL A 4 8.35 -3.49 5.93
N GLY A 5 8.80 -2.23 6.00
CA GLY A 5 8.54 -1.25 4.93
C GLY A 5 9.48 -1.29 3.72
N ARG A 6 10.65 -1.94 3.81
CA ARG A 6 11.66 -1.91 2.73
C ARG A 6 11.43 -2.96 1.64
N ILE A 7 10.96 -4.15 2.01
CA ILE A 7 10.75 -5.26 1.07
C ILE A 7 9.59 -4.91 0.12
N GLN A 8 8.50 -4.38 0.68
CA GLN A 8 7.32 -3.97 -0.08
C GLN A 8 7.66 -2.90 -1.12
N LEU A 9 8.47 -1.89 -0.78
CA LEU A 9 8.86 -0.86 -1.75
C LEU A 9 9.79 -1.40 -2.85
N LYS A 10 10.67 -2.35 -2.53
CA LYS A 10 11.54 -2.97 -3.54
C LYS A 10 10.73 -3.79 -4.55
N GLU A 11 9.78 -4.59 -4.07
CA GLU A 11 8.89 -5.37 -4.94
C GLU A 11 7.99 -4.46 -5.80
N LEU A 12 7.47 -3.37 -5.23
CA LEU A 12 6.68 -2.39 -5.99
C LEU A 12 7.53 -1.66 -7.05
N GLU A 13 8.82 -1.42 -6.79
CA GLU A 13 9.76 -0.85 -7.76
C GLU A 13 10.08 -1.87 -8.86
N GLU A 14 10.34 -3.14 -8.51
CA GLU A 14 10.58 -4.25 -9.45
C GLU A 14 9.36 -4.55 -10.34
N HIS A 15 8.14 -4.34 -9.83
CA HIS A 15 6.89 -4.46 -10.59
C HIS A 15 6.51 -3.18 -11.36
N GLU A 16 7.39 -2.17 -11.40
CA GLU A 16 7.17 -0.90 -12.10
C GLU A 16 5.94 -0.12 -11.60
N LEU A 17 5.52 -0.32 -10.36
CA LEU A 17 4.39 0.38 -9.74
C LEU A 17 4.82 1.68 -9.08
N ILE A 18 6.06 1.74 -8.58
CA ILE A 18 6.65 2.96 -7.99
C ILE A 18 8.02 3.26 -8.59
N THR A 19 8.39 4.52 -8.59
CA THR A 19 9.74 5.00 -8.88
C THR A 19 10.40 5.54 -7.62
N LYS A 20 11.73 5.51 -7.61
CA LYS A 20 12.57 6.02 -6.52
C LYS A 20 13.51 7.10 -7.04
N VAL A 21 13.50 8.27 -6.43
CA VAL A 21 14.43 9.37 -6.72
C VAL A 21 15.30 9.63 -5.50
N ILE A 22 16.62 9.64 -5.70
CA ILE A 22 17.61 9.94 -4.66
C ILE A 22 18.18 11.33 -4.95
N TYR A 23 17.99 12.27 -4.02
CA TYR A 23 18.55 13.60 -4.12
C TYR A 23 19.87 13.67 -3.35
N PRO A 24 20.98 14.04 -4.00
CA PRO A 24 22.30 14.14 -3.37
C PRO A 24 22.44 15.45 -2.58
N VAL A 25 21.58 15.63 -1.57
CA VAL A 25 21.63 16.73 -0.60
C VAL A 25 22.13 16.22 0.75
N VAL A 26 22.50 17.10 1.67
CA VAL A 26 22.90 16.71 3.04
C VAL A 26 21.82 17.20 4.01
N PRO A 27 21.12 16.30 4.73
CA PRO A 27 21.15 14.83 4.63
C PRO A 27 20.48 14.31 3.34
N PRO A 28 20.88 13.13 2.82
CA PRO A 28 20.33 12.60 1.56
C PRO A 28 18.82 12.35 1.67
N LYS A 29 18.07 12.84 0.68
CA LYS A 29 16.62 12.69 0.60
C LYS A 29 16.26 11.61 -0.41
N VAL A 30 15.32 10.75 -0.05
CA VAL A 30 14.74 9.74 -0.95
C VAL A 30 13.26 10.03 -1.08
N GLU A 31 12.77 10.10 -2.32
CA GLU A 31 11.36 10.23 -2.63
C GLU A 31 10.88 9.02 -3.44
N TYR A 32 9.66 8.58 -3.13
CA TYR A 32 8.98 7.52 -3.85
C TYR A 32 7.70 8.08 -4.45
N SER A 33 7.39 7.70 -5.68
CA SER A 33 6.16 8.11 -6.37
C SER A 33 5.57 6.97 -7.17
N LEU A 34 4.24 6.96 -7.37
CA LEU A 34 3.61 6.00 -8.28
C LEU A 34 4.00 6.29 -9.74
N THR A 35 4.28 5.25 -10.51
CA THR A 35 4.33 5.32 -11.97
C THR A 35 2.92 5.54 -12.53
N ASP A 36 2.81 5.82 -13.83
CA ASP A 36 1.50 5.85 -14.48
C ASP A 36 0.82 4.47 -14.46
N PHE A 37 1.60 3.39 -14.54
CA PHE A 37 1.09 2.03 -14.32
C PHE A 37 0.62 1.83 -12.87
N GLY A 38 1.37 2.26 -11.87
CA GLY A 38 0.97 2.20 -10.46
C GLY A 38 -0.29 3.00 -10.15
N LYS A 39 -0.47 4.16 -10.78
CA LYS A 39 -1.71 4.96 -10.67
C LYS A 39 -2.93 4.22 -11.21
N SER A 40 -2.76 3.32 -12.18
CA SER A 40 -3.88 2.51 -12.70
C SER A 40 -4.48 1.56 -11.66
N LEU A 41 -3.77 1.28 -10.55
CA LEU A 41 -4.30 0.50 -9.43
C LEU A 41 -5.19 1.32 -8.48
N ILE A 42 -5.14 2.65 -8.52
CA ILE A 42 -5.98 3.52 -7.68
C ILE A 42 -7.46 3.12 -7.75
N PRO A 43 -8.10 3.02 -8.93
CA PRO A 43 -9.52 2.64 -9.00
C PRO A 43 -9.79 1.24 -8.43
N VAL A 44 -8.85 0.30 -8.53
CA VAL A 44 -9.01 -1.06 -7.98
C VAL A 44 -8.98 -1.02 -6.45
N ILE A 45 -8.02 -0.30 -5.88
CA ILE A 45 -7.88 -0.12 -4.42
C ILE A 45 -9.09 0.65 -3.87
N SER A 46 -9.54 1.68 -4.59
CA SER A 46 -10.75 2.43 -4.23
C SER A 46 -11.98 1.53 -4.22
N ALA A 47 -12.20 0.71 -5.27
CA ALA A 47 -13.32 -0.22 -5.30
C ALA A 47 -13.30 -1.24 -4.16
N LEU A 48 -12.11 -1.69 -3.75
CA LEU A 48 -11.96 -2.55 -2.58
C LEU A 48 -12.30 -1.80 -1.28
N GLY A 49 -11.90 -0.53 -1.17
CA GLY A 49 -12.26 0.35 -0.06
C GLY A 49 -13.77 0.56 0.02
N ASP A 50 -14.40 0.95 -1.08
CA ASP A 50 -15.84 1.17 -1.18
C ASP A 50 -16.62 -0.09 -0.79
N TRP A 51 -16.19 -1.26 -1.27
CA TRP A 51 -16.78 -2.54 -0.86
C TRP A 51 -16.60 -2.80 0.64
N GLY A 52 -15.42 -2.49 1.18
CA GLY A 52 -15.13 -2.63 2.61
C GLY A 52 -16.01 -1.75 3.47
N ASP A 53 -16.23 -0.50 3.05
CA ASP A 53 -17.09 0.46 3.73
C ASP A 53 -18.56 0.02 3.68
N GLU A 54 -19.04 -0.46 2.52
CA GLU A 54 -20.40 -1.00 2.37
C GLU A 54 -20.64 -2.21 3.29
N HIS A 55 -19.60 -3.00 3.56
CA HIS A 55 -19.71 -4.25 4.31
C HIS A 55 -19.10 -4.18 5.72
N GLU A 56 -18.82 -2.98 6.23
CA GLU A 56 -18.04 -2.78 7.45
C GLU A 56 -18.59 -3.57 8.64
N GLU A 57 -19.91 -3.49 8.87
CA GLU A 57 -20.57 -4.19 9.98
C GLU A 57 -20.43 -5.72 9.86
N ARG A 58 -20.61 -6.25 8.66
CA ARG A 58 -20.46 -7.68 8.38
C ARG A 58 -19.01 -8.11 8.60
N LEU A 59 -18.04 -7.33 8.13
CA LEU A 59 -16.62 -7.61 8.33
C LEU A 59 -16.27 -7.59 9.82
N ARG A 60 -16.74 -6.60 10.56
CA ARG A 60 -16.57 -6.50 12.02
C ARG A 60 -17.09 -7.75 12.73
N ASN A 61 -18.30 -8.19 12.40
CA ASN A 61 -18.91 -9.39 12.99
C ASN A 61 -18.10 -10.67 12.68
N VAL A 62 -17.60 -10.81 11.46
CA VAL A 62 -16.77 -11.96 11.06
C VAL A 62 -15.42 -11.96 11.80
N ILE A 63 -14.78 -10.80 11.93
CA ILE A 63 -13.49 -10.67 12.61
C ILE A 63 -13.64 -10.96 14.11
N LEU A 64 -14.65 -10.38 14.77
CA LEU A 64 -14.89 -10.60 16.20
C LEU A 64 -15.23 -12.06 16.52
N LYS A 65 -16.00 -12.74 15.65
CA LYS A 65 -16.28 -14.17 15.80
C LYS A 65 -15.01 -15.04 15.74
N ARG A 66 -14.00 -14.61 14.97
CA ARG A 66 -12.71 -15.30 14.87
C ARG A 66 -11.78 -15.04 16.06
N SER A 67 -11.88 -13.88 16.71
CA SER A 67 -11.07 -13.58 17.91
C SER A 67 -11.59 -14.21 19.19
N GLY A 68 -12.85 -14.65 19.21
CA GLY A 68 -13.45 -15.33 20.36
C GLY A 68 -13.33 -16.86 20.35
N ASN A 69 -12.51 -17.45 19.46
CA ASN A 69 -12.41 -18.89 19.26
C ASN A 69 -10.96 -19.37 19.19
#